data_AF-A0A158EKJ0-F1
#
_entry.id   AF-A0A158EKJ0-F1
#
_cell.length_a   1.000
_cell.length_b   1.000
_cell.length_c   1.000
_cell.angle_alpha   90.00
_cell.angle_beta   90.00
_cell.angle_gamma   90.00
#
_symmetry.space_group_name_H-M   'P 1'
#
loop_
_entity.id
_entity.type
_entity.pdbx_description
1 polymer ?
#
loop_
_entity_poly.entity_id
_entity_poly.type
_entity_poly.pdbx_seq_one_letter_code
_entity_poly.pdbx_strand_id
1 'polypeptide(L)'
;MRFVAVKTPQQQSVLVLLRMRTGFIEERTALVNRLRGLLVEFGVFLPQGICAFRSRFVAALEDATNSMTGAARLAMMQGWQQWQAPDQQIAWFDAQFEAQVRADYDAQRLMGMVGVGPLTACATTATVGDPRQFKSGRQFTAWLGLVQPRQKSSGGKARLGCITRQGNDYLCTRFCSKAHAWPFARLIVAMCDVPRYSRSDVSRYLR
;
A
#
# COMPACT_ATOMS: atom_id res chain seq x y z
N MET A 1 -14.71 7.25 25.34
CA MET A 1 -14.33 7.66 23.96
C MET A 1 -12.85 7.99 23.95
N ARG A 2 -12.08 7.47 22.99
CA ARG A 2 -10.65 7.81 22.86
C ARG A 2 -10.54 8.85 21.75
N PHE A 3 -10.13 10.07 22.09
CA PHE A 3 -9.97 11.14 21.13
C PHE A 3 -8.80 10.81 20.19
N VAL A 4 -9.06 10.88 18.89
CA VAL A 4 -8.01 10.83 17.87
C VAL A 4 -7.26 12.16 17.99
N ALA A 5 -5.94 12.12 18.18
CA ALA A 5 -5.13 13.33 18.20
C ALA A 5 -5.36 14.13 16.90
N VAL A 6 -5.60 15.44 17.04
CA VAL A 6 -5.72 16.33 15.90
C VAL A 6 -4.40 16.31 15.16
N LYS A 7 -4.43 15.94 13.88
CA LYS A 7 -3.23 15.87 13.05
C LYS A 7 -2.69 17.27 12.82
N THR A 8 -1.37 17.42 12.84
CA THR A 8 -0.75 18.69 12.48
C THR A 8 -0.96 18.98 10.99
N PRO A 9 -0.91 20.25 10.55
CA PRO A 9 -0.96 20.60 9.13
C PRO A 9 0.10 19.85 8.30
N GLN A 10 1.28 19.63 8.88
CA GLN A 10 2.37 18.87 8.26
C GLN A 10 2.01 17.38 8.11
N GLN A 11 1.41 16.75 9.12
CA GLN A 11 0.93 15.36 8.99
C GLN A 11 -0.18 15.26 7.96
N GLN A 12 -1.06 16.26 7.90
CA GLN A 12 -2.15 16.29 6.93
C GLN A 12 -1.65 16.48 5.50
N SER A 13 -0.61 17.27 5.26
CA SER A 13 -0.01 17.43 3.93
C SER A 13 0.60 16.13 3.41
N VAL A 14 1.30 15.36 4.26
CA VAL A 14 1.81 14.02 3.90
C VAL A 14 0.67 13.07 3.50
N LEU A 15 -0.46 13.12 4.23
CA LEU A 15 -1.64 12.31 3.89
C LEU A 15 -2.30 12.74 2.58
N VAL A 16 -2.26 14.03 2.24
CA VAL A 16 -2.73 14.51 0.93
C VAL A 16 -1.87 13.92 -0.19
N LEU A 17 -0.54 13.97 -0.07
CA LEU A 17 0.36 13.35 -1.06
C LEU A 17 0.07 11.85 -1.21
N LEU A 18 -0.20 11.16 -0.09
CA LEU A 18 -0.48 9.72 -0.10
C LEU A 18 -1.77 9.39 -0.86
N ARG A 19 -2.81 10.19 -0.64
CA ARG A 19 -4.11 10.04 -1.32
C ARG A 19 -3.98 10.35 -2.80
N MET A 20 -3.32 11.45 -3.17
CA MET A 20 -3.09 11.81 -4.56
C MET A 20 -2.33 10.70 -5.31
N ARG A 21 -1.24 10.19 -4.74
CA ARG A 21 -0.49 9.06 -5.30
C ARG A 21 -1.35 7.81 -5.48
N THR A 22 -2.25 7.55 -4.53
CA THR A 22 -3.16 6.39 -4.60
C THR A 22 -4.16 6.55 -5.75
N GLY A 23 -4.74 7.75 -5.91
CA GLY A 23 -5.61 8.08 -7.04
C GLY A 23 -4.92 7.84 -8.39
N PHE A 24 -3.68 8.31 -8.57
CA PHE A 24 -2.94 8.06 -9.82
C PHE A 24 -2.66 6.57 -10.08
N ILE A 25 -2.46 5.77 -9.03
CA ILE A 25 -2.32 4.31 -9.18
C ILE A 25 -3.62 3.67 -9.65
N GLU A 26 -4.74 4.09 -9.08
CA GLU A 26 -6.08 3.62 -9.47
C GLU A 26 -6.39 4.01 -10.92
N GLU A 27 -6.14 5.26 -11.30
CA GLU A 27 -6.28 5.76 -12.67
C GLU A 27 -5.43 4.96 -13.66
N ARG A 28 -4.14 4.75 -13.35
CA ARG A 28 -3.22 3.95 -14.18
C ARG A 28 -3.74 2.53 -14.35
N THR A 29 -4.24 1.93 -13.28
CA THR A 29 -4.76 0.56 -13.29
C THR A 29 -6.06 0.46 -14.09
N ALA A 30 -6.96 1.43 -13.92
CA ALA A 30 -8.21 1.52 -14.67
C ALA A 30 -7.97 1.69 -16.17
N LEU A 31 -7.01 2.54 -16.56
CA LEU A 31 -6.61 2.72 -17.95
C LEU A 31 -6.07 1.43 -18.56
N VAL A 32 -5.14 0.75 -17.86
CA VAL A 32 -4.59 -0.54 -18.33
C VAL A 32 -5.68 -1.60 -18.46
N ASN A 33 -6.63 -1.64 -17.51
CA ASN A 33 -7.73 -2.60 -17.57
C ASN A 33 -8.69 -2.30 -18.71
N ARG A 34 -8.97 -1.02 -19.00
CA ARG A 34 -9.76 -0.60 -20.15
C ARG A 34 -9.10 -1.04 -21.46
N LEU A 35 -7.82 -0.72 -21.66
CA LEU A 35 -7.09 -1.11 -22.86
C LEU A 35 -7.04 -2.64 -23.02
N ARG A 36 -6.79 -3.38 -21.93
CA ARG A 36 -6.81 -4.84 -21.97
C ARG A 36 -8.19 -5.38 -22.35
N GLY A 37 -9.27 -4.82 -21.82
CA GLY A 37 -10.64 -5.21 -22.17
C GLY A 37 -10.92 -5.04 -23.67
N LEU A 38 -10.54 -3.90 -24.23
CA LEU A 38 -10.71 -3.64 -25.67
C LEU A 38 -9.89 -4.59 -26.54
N LEU A 39 -8.66 -4.92 -26.15
CA LEU A 39 -7.85 -5.91 -26.88
C LEU A 39 -8.49 -7.30 -26.93
N VAL A 40 -9.17 -7.70 -25.86
CA VAL A 40 -9.85 -9.00 -25.79
C VAL A 40 -11.00 -9.09 -26.81
N GLU A 41 -11.69 -7.98 -27.11
CA GLU A 41 -12.74 -7.95 -28.14
C GLU A 41 -12.21 -8.30 -29.54
N PHE A 42 -10.93 -8.02 -29.80
CA PHE A 42 -10.24 -8.38 -31.04
C PHE A 42 -9.46 -9.72 -30.95
N GLY A 43 -9.69 -10.50 -29.89
CA GLY A 43 -9.03 -11.79 -29.66
C GLY A 43 -7.58 -11.71 -29.17
N VAL A 44 -7.12 -10.52 -28.77
CA VAL A 44 -5.74 -10.29 -28.30
C VAL A 44 -5.69 -10.38 -26.78
N PHE A 45 -5.06 -11.43 -26.26
CA PHE A 45 -4.93 -11.68 -24.82
C PHE A 45 -3.54 -11.29 -24.30
N LEU A 46 -3.49 -10.28 -23.43
CA LEU A 46 -2.26 -9.86 -22.75
C LEU A 46 -2.19 -10.38 -21.31
N PRO A 47 -0.99 -10.74 -20.82
CA PRO A 47 -0.79 -11.20 -19.45
C PRO A 47 -1.19 -10.14 -18.41
N GLN A 48 -1.50 -10.62 -17.21
CA GLN A 48 -1.76 -9.74 -16.06
C GLN A 48 -0.45 -9.06 -15.60
N GLY A 49 -0.60 -7.86 -15.05
CA GLY A 49 0.51 -7.05 -14.53
C GLY A 49 0.90 -5.89 -15.46
N ILE A 50 1.28 -4.78 -14.84
CA ILE A 50 1.58 -3.52 -15.54
C ILE A 50 2.85 -3.64 -16.39
N CYS A 51 3.91 -4.27 -15.86
CA CYS A 51 5.17 -4.43 -16.59
C CYS A 51 5.00 -5.33 -17.83
N ALA A 52 4.29 -6.45 -17.67
CA ALA A 52 4.04 -7.38 -18.77
C ALA A 52 3.16 -6.73 -19.85
N PHE A 53 2.11 -6.01 -19.45
CA PHE A 53 1.29 -5.20 -20.34
C PHE A 53 2.16 -4.18 -21.10
N ARG A 54 3.00 -3.41 -20.38
CA ARG A 54 3.86 -2.39 -20.98
C ARG A 54 4.78 -2.97 -22.05
N SER A 55 5.38 -4.13 -21.80
CA SER A 55 6.31 -4.77 -22.72
C SER A 55 5.68 -5.32 -23.99
N ARG A 56 4.39 -5.71 -23.94
CA ARG A 56 3.72 -6.44 -25.03
C ARG A 56 2.68 -5.62 -25.78
N PHE A 57 2.23 -4.50 -25.21
CA PHE A 57 1.14 -3.71 -25.78
C PHE A 57 1.44 -3.20 -27.20
N VAL A 58 2.61 -2.62 -27.42
CA VAL A 58 3.01 -2.08 -28.74
C VAL A 58 3.13 -3.21 -29.77
N ALA A 59 3.81 -4.30 -29.42
CA ALA A 59 3.94 -5.46 -30.30
C ALA A 59 2.57 -6.07 -30.67
N ALA A 60 1.64 -6.14 -29.72
CA ALA A 60 0.29 -6.63 -29.97
C ALA A 60 -0.52 -5.72 -30.90
N LEU A 61 -0.23 -4.41 -30.88
CA LEU A 61 -0.83 -3.41 -31.77
C LEU A 61 -0.18 -3.35 -33.15
N GLU A 62 1.05 -3.81 -33.30
CA GLU A 62 1.77 -3.86 -34.58
C GLU A 62 1.51 -5.16 -35.34
N ASP A 63 1.03 -6.20 -34.65
CA ASP A 63 0.66 -7.47 -35.26
C ASP A 63 -0.37 -7.26 -36.38
N ALA A 64 0.00 -7.61 -37.61
CA ALA A 64 -0.86 -7.47 -38.78
C ALA A 64 -1.88 -8.63 -38.91
N THR A 65 -1.73 -9.68 -38.10
CA THR A 65 -2.66 -10.83 -38.10
C THR A 65 -3.93 -10.57 -37.29
N ASN A 66 -3.94 -9.54 -36.45
CA ASN A 66 -5.10 -9.19 -35.65
C ASN A 66 -6.19 -8.50 -36.49
N SER A 67 -7.46 -8.66 -36.10
CA SER A 67 -8.62 -8.10 -36.80
C SER A 67 -8.86 -6.61 -36.51
N MET A 68 -7.87 -5.90 -35.95
CA MET A 68 -8.03 -4.51 -35.54
C MET A 68 -7.98 -3.56 -36.73
N THR A 69 -9.05 -2.77 -36.89
CA THR A 69 -9.10 -1.69 -37.88
C THR A 69 -8.16 -0.55 -37.52
N GLY A 70 -7.77 0.26 -38.53
CA GLY A 70 -6.86 1.40 -38.31
C GLY A 70 -7.37 2.40 -37.28
N ALA A 71 -8.69 2.65 -37.23
CA ALA A 71 -9.31 3.54 -36.23
C ALA A 71 -9.14 3.00 -34.80
N ALA A 72 -9.33 1.69 -34.59
CA ALA A 72 -9.12 1.07 -33.29
C ALA A 72 -7.64 1.15 -32.86
N ARG A 73 -6.70 0.89 -33.78
CA ARG A 73 -5.27 1.02 -33.48
C ARG A 73 -4.88 2.44 -33.07
N LEU A 74 -5.39 3.47 -33.74
CA LEU A 74 -5.15 4.87 -33.38
C LEU A 74 -5.72 5.21 -31.99
N ALA A 75 -6.96 4.80 -31.70
CA ALA A 75 -7.58 5.04 -30.39
C ALA A 75 -6.79 4.37 -29.24
N MET A 76 -6.31 3.15 -29.48
CA MET A 76 -5.49 2.41 -28.52
C MET A 76 -4.13 3.08 -28.28
N MET A 77 -3.51 3.61 -29.33
CA MET A 77 -2.28 4.41 -29.21
C MET A 77 -2.48 5.71 -28.43
N GLN A 78 -3.63 6.38 -28.57
CA GLN A 78 -3.97 7.55 -27.74
C GLN A 78 -4.05 7.19 -26.26
N GLY A 79 -4.73 6.08 -25.93
CA GLY A 79 -4.78 5.58 -24.56
C GLY A 79 -3.40 5.23 -24.00
N TRP A 80 -2.51 4.68 -24.84
CA TRP A 80 -1.12 4.39 -24.47
C TRP A 80 -0.28 5.64 -24.20
N GLN A 81 -0.47 6.70 -24.97
CA GLN A 81 0.18 7.98 -24.69
C GLN A 81 -0.29 8.57 -23.36
N GLN A 82 -1.60 8.49 -23.08
CA GLN A 82 -2.16 8.95 -21.81
C GLN A 82 -1.58 8.20 -20.60
N TRP A 83 -1.25 6.91 -20.75
CA TRP A 83 -0.67 6.09 -19.68
C TRP A 83 0.65 6.62 -19.12
N GLN A 84 1.44 7.35 -19.92
CA GLN A 84 2.75 7.86 -19.50
C GLN A 84 2.64 8.94 -18.41
N ALA A 85 1.59 9.74 -18.43
CA ALA A 85 1.41 10.84 -17.48
C ALA A 85 1.22 10.35 -16.03
N PRO A 86 0.28 9.43 -15.72
CA PRO A 86 0.16 8.86 -14.38
C PRO A 86 1.44 8.19 -13.87
N ASP A 87 2.21 7.52 -14.75
CA ASP A 87 3.45 6.85 -14.34
C ASP A 87 4.52 7.86 -13.87
N GLN A 88 4.66 8.97 -14.61
CA GLN A 88 5.54 10.08 -14.22
C GLN A 88 5.08 10.75 -12.92
N GLN A 89 3.78 10.98 -12.76
CA GLN A 89 3.23 11.56 -11.53
C GLN A 89 3.51 10.67 -10.32
N ILE A 90 3.30 9.35 -10.44
CA ILE A 90 3.60 8.39 -9.37
C ILE A 90 5.09 8.44 -8.99
N ALA A 91 5.99 8.48 -9.98
CA ALA A 91 7.43 8.59 -9.73
C ALA A 91 7.80 9.90 -9.02
N TRP A 92 7.16 11.02 -9.38
CA TRP A 92 7.34 12.28 -8.69
C TRP A 92 6.91 12.20 -7.22
N PHE A 93 5.73 11.62 -6.94
CA PHE A 93 5.28 11.42 -5.55
C PHE A 93 6.21 10.51 -4.76
N ASP A 94 6.72 9.43 -5.38
CA ASP A 94 7.70 8.54 -4.74
C ASP A 94 8.96 9.29 -4.32
N ALA A 95 9.49 10.17 -5.17
CA ALA A 95 10.62 11.03 -4.84
C ALA A 95 10.30 12.01 -3.69
N GLN A 96 9.09 12.57 -3.64
CA GLN A 96 8.66 13.43 -2.51
C GLN A 96 8.63 12.66 -1.18
N PHE A 97 8.16 11.42 -1.18
CA PHE A 97 8.18 10.58 0.03
C PHE A 97 9.60 10.28 0.48
N GLU A 98 10.52 9.98 -0.43
CA GLU A 98 11.93 9.78 -0.07
C GLU A 98 12.54 11.02 0.57
N ALA A 99 12.26 12.20 0.04
CA ALA A 99 12.74 13.47 0.62
C ALA A 99 12.16 13.69 2.02
N GLN A 100 10.86 13.41 2.22
CA GLN A 100 10.21 13.55 3.53
C GLN A 100 10.79 12.59 4.57
N VAL A 101 11.04 11.33 4.20
CA VAL A 101 11.67 10.39 5.13
C VAL A 101 13.07 10.84 5.51
N ARG A 102 13.85 11.44 4.60
CA ARG A 102 15.18 11.97 4.94
C ARG A 102 15.11 13.13 5.94
N ALA A 103 14.01 13.87 6.00
CA ALA A 103 13.83 14.96 6.95
C ALA A 103 13.26 14.51 8.31
N ASP A 104 12.59 13.36 8.38
CA ASP A 104 11.90 12.87 9.57
C ASP A 104 12.66 11.72 10.26
N TYR A 105 13.19 12.00 11.45
CA TYR A 105 13.92 11.02 12.27
C TYR A 105 13.09 9.78 12.61
N ASP A 106 11.79 9.95 12.92
CA ASP A 106 10.92 8.83 13.28
C ASP A 106 10.64 7.95 12.05
N ALA A 107 10.49 8.57 10.88
CA ALA A 107 10.34 7.83 9.62
C ALA A 107 11.61 7.03 9.26
N GLN A 108 12.81 7.57 9.51
CA GLN A 108 14.07 6.84 9.31
C GLN A 108 14.19 5.64 10.24
N ARG A 109 13.84 5.81 11.53
CA ARG A 109 13.82 4.68 12.49
C ARG A 109 12.90 3.57 12.02
N LEU A 110 11.74 3.92 11.47
CA LEU A 110 10.81 2.95 10.91
C LEU A 110 11.39 2.21 9.70
N MET A 111 12.12 2.90 8.81
CA MET A 111 12.76 2.25 7.64
C MET A 111 13.86 1.25 8.03
N GLY A 112 14.48 1.39 9.20
CA GLY A 112 15.43 0.40 9.71
C GLY A 112 14.82 -0.98 9.98
N MET A 113 13.49 -1.09 9.94
CA MET A 113 12.78 -2.35 10.07
C MET A 113 12.62 -3.05 8.71
N VAL A 114 12.93 -4.36 8.69
CA VAL A 114 12.73 -5.22 7.52
C VAL A 114 11.29 -5.11 7.01
N GLY A 115 11.13 -4.79 5.72
CA GLY A 115 9.83 -4.71 5.06
C GLY A 115 9.15 -3.34 5.10
N VAL A 116 9.65 -2.38 5.90
CA VAL A 116 9.15 -1.01 5.91
C VAL A 116 9.90 -0.19 4.87
N GLY A 117 9.18 0.27 3.83
CA GLY A 117 9.73 1.18 2.82
C GLY A 117 9.43 2.64 3.13
N PRO A 118 10.02 3.60 2.39
CA PRO A 118 9.87 5.04 2.63
C PRO A 118 8.40 5.48 2.69
N LEU A 119 7.60 5.02 1.73
CA LEU A 119 6.16 5.28 1.66
C LEU A 119 5.39 4.76 2.89
N THR A 120 5.73 3.57 3.36
CA THR A 120 5.08 2.96 4.52
C THR A 120 5.50 3.67 5.81
N ALA A 121 6.77 4.08 5.91
CA ALA A 121 7.28 4.86 7.03
C ALA A 121 6.55 6.22 7.13
N CYS A 122 6.54 7.03 6.07
CA CYS A 122 5.82 8.30 5.99
C CYS A 122 4.33 8.15 6.28
N ALA A 123 3.67 7.17 5.66
CA ALA A 123 2.24 6.94 5.89
C ALA A 123 1.95 6.58 7.35
N THR A 124 2.85 5.83 7.99
CA THR A 124 2.67 5.43 9.39
C THR A 124 2.88 6.61 10.33
N THR A 125 3.97 7.37 10.17
CA THR A 125 4.23 8.56 11.01
C THR A 125 3.12 9.60 10.85
N ALA A 126 2.69 9.89 9.62
CA ALA A 126 1.62 10.86 9.36
C ALA A 126 0.23 10.42 9.86
N THR A 127 -0.06 9.10 9.85
CA THR A 127 -1.37 8.61 10.31
C THR A 127 -1.42 8.49 11.83
N VAL A 128 -0.33 8.02 12.45
CA VAL A 128 -0.23 7.82 13.91
C VAL A 128 -0.08 9.15 14.62
N GLY A 129 0.81 10.03 14.15
CA GLY A 129 1.18 11.23 14.88
C GLY A 129 1.92 10.87 16.17
N ASP A 130 1.24 10.86 17.31
CA ASP A 130 1.85 10.47 18.59
C ASP A 130 1.72 8.95 18.84
N PRO A 131 2.81 8.17 18.81
CA PRO A 131 2.77 6.73 19.04
C PRO A 131 2.46 6.38 20.52
N ARG A 132 2.66 7.31 21.46
CA ARG A 132 2.34 7.13 22.90
C ARG A 132 0.85 6.99 23.16
N GLN A 133 0.02 7.30 22.17
CA GLN A 133 -1.41 6.99 22.21
C GLN A 133 -1.67 5.48 22.31
N PHE A 134 -0.71 4.59 22.05
CA PHE A 134 -0.93 3.15 22.15
C PHE A 134 -0.16 2.54 23.32
N LYS A 135 -0.85 1.74 24.14
CA LYS A 135 -0.26 1.09 25.33
C LYS A 135 0.60 -0.14 24.98
N SER A 136 0.38 -0.74 23.81
CA SER A 136 1.05 -1.98 23.39
C SER A 136 0.93 -2.17 21.87
N GLY A 137 1.93 -2.82 21.26
CA GLY A 137 1.95 -3.24 19.85
C GLY A 137 0.62 -3.83 19.37
N ARG A 138 0.02 -4.67 20.20
CA ARG A 138 -1.27 -5.33 19.93
C ARG A 138 -2.43 -4.34 19.76
N GLN A 139 -2.40 -3.23 20.49
CA GLN A 139 -3.43 -2.20 20.42
C GLN A 139 -3.33 -1.38 19.11
N PHE A 140 -2.11 -1.10 18.65
CA PHE A 140 -1.91 -0.45 17.36
C PHE A 140 -2.31 -1.36 16.20
N THR A 141 -2.02 -2.65 16.29
CA THR A 141 -2.40 -3.58 15.22
C THR A 141 -3.89 -3.88 15.23
N ALA A 142 -4.55 -3.85 16.38
CA ALA A 142 -6.00 -3.83 16.44
C ALA A 142 -6.58 -2.54 15.83
N TRP A 143 -5.97 -1.37 16.09
CA TRP A 143 -6.37 -0.08 15.51
C TRP A 143 -6.15 -0.02 13.99
N LEU A 144 -5.06 -0.60 13.49
CA LEU A 144 -4.85 -0.77 12.06
C LEU A 144 -5.87 -1.75 11.44
N GLY A 145 -6.49 -2.62 12.23
CA GLY A 145 -7.39 -3.68 11.74
C GLY A 145 -6.66 -4.98 11.36
N LEU A 146 -5.40 -5.13 11.78
CA LEU A 146 -4.53 -6.29 11.52
C LEU A 146 -4.66 -7.40 12.57
N VAL A 147 -5.14 -7.08 13.78
CA VAL A 147 -5.34 -8.07 14.86
C VAL A 147 -6.81 -8.16 15.23
N GLN A 148 -7.50 -9.11 14.61
CA GLN A 148 -8.27 -10.21 15.22
C GLN A 148 -9.06 -10.91 14.10
N PRO A 149 -8.88 -12.22 13.90
CA PRO A 149 -9.90 -13.04 13.28
C PRO A 149 -11.23 -12.78 13.99
N ARG A 150 -12.29 -12.47 13.25
CA ARG A 150 -13.64 -12.33 13.83
C ARG A 150 -14.00 -13.62 14.56
N GLN A 151 -13.82 -13.67 15.88
CA GLN A 151 -14.00 -14.90 16.66
C GLN A 151 -15.50 -15.13 16.83
N LYS A 152 -16.05 -16.05 16.04
CA LYS A 152 -17.38 -16.60 16.31
C LYS A 152 -17.16 -17.80 17.23
N SER A 153 -17.47 -17.61 18.51
CA SER A 153 -17.51 -18.71 19.48
C SER A 153 -18.97 -18.95 19.86
N SER A 154 -19.53 -20.08 19.44
CA SER A 154 -20.78 -20.60 19.97
C SER A 154 -20.57 -22.08 20.33
N GLY A 155 -21.07 -22.51 21.50
CA GLY A 155 -21.03 -23.91 21.93
C GLY A 155 -19.62 -24.54 22.02
N GLY A 156 -18.64 -23.83 22.57
CA GLY A 156 -17.32 -24.39 22.86
C GLY A 156 -16.36 -24.59 21.67
N LYS A 157 -16.76 -24.18 20.45
CA LYS A 157 -15.89 -24.24 19.26
C LYS A 157 -15.48 -22.83 18.82
N ALA A 158 -14.20 -22.50 18.99
CA ALA A 158 -13.67 -21.23 18.50
C ALA A 158 -13.39 -21.33 16.99
N ARG A 159 -14.05 -20.50 16.17
CA ARG A 159 -13.72 -20.33 14.75
C ARG A 159 -13.10 -18.95 14.54
N LEU A 160 -11.89 -18.94 13.98
CA LEU A 160 -11.16 -17.73 13.60
C LEU A 160 -11.62 -17.30 12.19
N GLY A 161 -12.19 -16.09 12.05
CA GLY A 161 -12.60 -15.50 10.77
C GLY A 161 -11.51 -14.69 10.05
N CYS A 162 -11.84 -14.06 8.93
CA CYS A 162 -10.92 -13.19 8.19
C CYS A 162 -10.53 -11.93 8.99
N ILE A 163 -9.40 -11.32 8.61
CA ILE A 163 -8.99 -9.98 9.06
C ILE A 163 -10.09 -8.98 8.70
N THR A 164 -10.51 -8.15 9.66
CA THR A 164 -11.70 -7.31 9.52
C THR A 164 -11.49 -6.10 8.61
N ARG A 165 -10.25 -5.66 8.37
CA ARG A 165 -9.88 -4.45 7.59
C ARG A 165 -10.61 -3.17 8.04
N GLN A 166 -11.11 -3.12 9.28
CA GLN A 166 -11.90 -2.00 9.79
C GLN A 166 -11.06 -0.76 10.18
N GLY A 167 -9.74 -0.80 9.98
CA GLY A 167 -8.83 0.32 10.26
C GLY A 167 -8.47 1.13 9.01
N ASN A 168 -7.27 1.73 8.99
CA ASN A 168 -6.75 2.40 7.80
C ASN A 168 -6.43 1.37 6.72
N ASP A 169 -7.32 1.24 5.72
CA ASP A 169 -7.24 0.22 4.67
C ASP A 169 -5.96 0.33 3.84
N TYR A 170 -5.43 1.54 3.65
CA TYR A 170 -4.16 1.77 2.96
C TYR A 170 -2.99 1.14 3.71
N LEU A 171 -2.86 1.44 5.01
CA LEU A 171 -1.81 0.87 5.85
C LEU A 171 -2.01 -0.65 6.00
N CYS A 172 -3.24 -1.10 6.20
CA CYS A 172 -3.60 -2.52 6.25
C CYS A 172 -3.11 -3.26 5.00
N THR A 173 -3.43 -2.75 3.82
CA THR A 173 -3.04 -3.35 2.55
C THR A 173 -1.52 -3.35 2.38
N ARG A 174 -0.83 -2.27 2.76
CA ARG A 174 0.63 -2.18 2.69
C ARG A 174 1.34 -3.14 3.64
N PHE A 175 0.84 -3.29 4.86
CA PHE A 175 1.40 -4.23 5.82
C PHE A 175 1.09 -5.69 5.45
N CYS A 176 -0.13 -6.00 5.00
CA CYS A 176 -0.52 -7.36 4.59
C CYS A 176 0.19 -7.83 3.32
N SER A 177 0.33 -6.98 2.29
CA SER A 177 0.99 -7.35 1.02
C SER A 177 2.48 -7.67 1.16
N LYS A 178 3.15 -7.12 2.19
CA LYS A 178 4.56 -7.39 2.49
C LYS A 178 4.75 -8.43 3.61
N ALA A 179 3.67 -8.90 4.23
CA ALA A 179 3.72 -9.81 5.37
C ALA A 179 3.86 -11.27 4.91
N HIS A 180 5.08 -11.67 4.57
CA HIS A 180 5.46 -13.08 4.62
C HIS A 180 6.13 -13.49 5.95
N ALA A 181 6.53 -12.57 6.83
CA ALA A 181 7.04 -12.94 8.17
C ALA A 181 7.26 -11.72 9.09
N TRP A 182 6.28 -11.25 9.89
CA TRP A 182 6.59 -10.24 10.93
C TRP A 182 5.72 -10.34 12.20
N PRO A 183 6.30 -10.31 13.43
CA PRO A 183 5.56 -10.13 14.65
C PRO A 183 5.27 -8.63 14.86
N PHE A 184 4.01 -8.27 14.62
CA PHE A 184 3.39 -6.96 14.80
C PHE A 184 3.72 -6.18 16.10
N ALA A 185 4.27 -6.85 17.13
CA ALA A 185 4.67 -6.25 18.40
C ALA A 185 5.81 -5.22 18.30
N ARG A 186 6.71 -5.33 17.30
CA ARG A 186 7.89 -4.46 17.18
C ARG A 186 7.59 -3.04 16.68
N LEU A 187 6.45 -2.81 16.02
CA LEU A 187 6.17 -1.55 15.32
C LEU A 187 5.97 -0.37 16.29
N ILE A 188 5.31 -0.58 17.43
CA ILE A 188 5.20 0.46 18.47
C ILE A 188 6.48 0.59 19.29
N VAL A 189 7.16 -0.52 19.57
CA VAL A 189 8.40 -0.50 20.37
C VAL A 189 9.47 0.34 19.67
N ALA A 190 9.51 0.31 18.32
CA ALA A 190 10.38 1.16 17.51
C ALA A 190 9.99 2.66 17.52
N MET A 191 8.69 2.98 17.64
CA MET A 191 8.19 4.35 17.60
C MET A 191 8.24 5.09 18.96
N CYS A 192 8.25 4.38 20.10
CA CYS A 192 7.98 5.01 21.39
C CYS A 192 9.17 5.16 22.36
N ASP A 193 10.40 4.74 22.04
CA ASP A 193 11.50 4.65 23.02
C ASP A 193 11.02 4.15 24.40
N VAL A 194 10.23 3.07 24.43
CA VAL A 194 9.70 2.54 25.69
C VAL A 194 10.81 1.75 26.38
N PRO A 195 11.26 2.14 27.59
CA PRO A 195 12.33 1.43 28.31
C PRO A 195 11.93 0.04 28.84
N ARG A 196 10.75 -0.48 28.46
CA ARG A 196 10.13 -1.68 29.05
C ARG A 196 10.21 -2.94 28.20
N TYR A 197 10.87 -2.91 27.04
CA TYR A 197 11.07 -4.12 26.24
C TYR A 197 12.56 -4.39 26.07
N SER A 198 13.06 -5.25 26.95
CA SER A 198 14.42 -5.79 26.85
C SER A 198 14.57 -6.59 25.55
N ARG A 199 15.76 -6.58 24.93
CA ARG A 199 16.05 -7.40 23.74
C ARG A 199 15.69 -8.88 23.93
N SER A 200 15.67 -9.38 25.17
CA SER A 200 15.30 -10.74 25.57
C SER A 200 13.80 -11.06 25.41
N ASP A 201 12.88 -10.11 25.58
CA ASP A 201 11.44 -10.38 25.48
C ASP A 201 10.99 -10.66 24.04
N VAL A 202 11.77 -10.22 23.06
CA VAL A 202 11.45 -10.43 21.64
C VAL A 202 11.73 -11.87 21.19
N SER A 203 12.62 -12.59 21.88
CA SER A 203 12.90 -14.01 21.59
C SER A 203 11.73 -14.94 21.92
N ARG A 204 10.84 -14.54 22.84
CA ARG A 204 9.69 -15.37 23.25
C ARG A 204 8.57 -15.43 22.23
N TYR A 205 8.52 -14.46 21.31
CA TYR A 205 7.49 -14.39 20.25
C TYR A 205 7.95 -15.02 18.92
N LEU A 206 9.09 -15.71 18.91
CA LEU A 206 9.70 -16.36 17.74
C LEU A 206 9.65 -17.90 17.81
N ARG A 207 8.82 -18.48 18.68
CA ARG A 207 8.43 -19.90 18.61
C ARG A 207 6.98 -20.04 18.22
#